data_AF-Q68ES6-F1
#
_entry.id   AF-Q68ES6-F1
#
_cell.length_a   1.000
_cell.length_b   1.000
_cell.length_c   1.000
_cell.angle_alpha   90.00
_cell.angle_beta   90.00
_cell.angle_gamma   90.00
#
_symmetry.space_group_name_H-M   'P 1'
#
loop_
_entity.id
_entity.type
_entity.pdbx_description
1 polymer ?
#
loop_
_entity_poly.entity_id
_entity_poly.type
_entity_poly.pdbx_seq_one_letter_code
_entity_poly.pdbx_strand_id
1 'polypeptide(L)'
;MAFMLKAMMGSSMKNLGNNLGGEAEVKENPDGKETAESKGMTREEFEEYQRQLVEEKIERDHAFAHKKAERAAVRMHMRDKYRLPQSEKDDAQLQMVGGEVELPEDLAKMVQEDEEEEEEQDSLLSMLPEFDIDALKVRAQGTYTEVRRVAEEKCVLM
;
A
#
# COMPACT_ATOMS: atom_id res chain seq x y z
N MET A 1 32.19 1.24 12.17
CA MET A 1 31.49 2.49 12.57
C MET A 1 32.21 3.79 12.20
N ALA A 2 33.39 3.78 11.55
CA ALA A 2 34.10 5.00 11.16
C ALA A 2 33.60 5.64 9.83
N PHE A 3 32.86 4.88 9.01
CA PHE A 3 32.42 5.35 7.69
C PHE A 3 31.15 6.21 7.73
N MET A 4 30.24 5.95 8.70
CA MET A 4 29.02 6.73 8.91
C MET A 4 29.31 8.17 9.40
N LEU A 5 30.36 8.37 10.20
CA LEU A 5 30.75 9.68 10.71
C LEU A 5 31.33 10.61 9.62
N LYS A 6 31.91 10.04 8.54
CA LYS A 6 32.49 10.81 7.43
C LYS A 6 31.40 11.43 6.54
N ALA A 7 30.26 10.75 6.37
CA ALA A 7 29.15 11.24 5.53
C ALA A 7 28.39 12.40 6.18
N MET A 8 28.32 12.46 7.52
CA MET A 8 27.57 13.50 8.23
C MET A 8 28.32 14.84 8.33
N MET A 9 29.65 14.85 8.15
CA MET A 9 30.49 16.06 8.29
C MET A 9 30.93 16.66 6.93
N GLY A 10 30.44 16.12 5.81
CA GLY A 10 30.88 16.50 4.46
C GLY A 10 30.01 17.56 3.74
N SER A 11 28.77 17.81 4.18
CA SER A 11 27.85 18.70 3.47
C SER A 11 27.92 20.16 3.94
N SER A 12 28.22 20.42 5.22
CA SER A 12 28.25 21.79 5.76
C SER A 12 29.57 22.53 5.52
N MET A 13 30.69 21.82 5.29
CA MET A 13 32.00 22.46 5.14
C MET A 13 32.31 22.86 3.69
N LYS A 14 31.61 22.27 2.71
CA LYS A 14 31.83 22.55 1.28
C LYS A 14 31.28 23.91 0.83
N ASN A 15 30.33 24.50 1.56
CA ASN A 15 29.78 25.82 1.26
C ASN A 15 30.51 26.99 1.93
N LEU A 16 31.53 26.74 2.77
CA LEU A 16 32.27 27.82 3.44
C LEU A 16 33.70 28.03 2.89
N GLY A 17 34.24 27.08 2.12
CA GLY A 17 35.64 27.08 1.69
C GLY A 17 35.94 27.76 0.35
N ASN A 18 34.93 28.22 -0.40
CA ASN A 18 35.11 28.62 -1.80
C ASN A 18 35.71 30.03 -2.00
N ASN A 19 36.50 30.54 -1.06
CA ASN A 19 37.09 31.89 -1.16
C ASN A 19 38.56 32.03 -0.72
N LEU A 20 39.34 30.95 -0.66
CA LEU A 20 40.80 31.08 -0.55
C LEU A 20 41.49 30.18 -1.58
N GLY A 21 42.14 30.84 -2.54
CA GLY A 21 42.90 30.22 -3.61
C GLY A 21 44.06 29.37 -3.11
N GLY A 22 44.37 28.35 -3.91
CA GLY A 22 45.51 27.45 -3.75
C GLY A 22 45.43 26.36 -4.81
N GLU A 23 46.24 26.54 -5.85
CA GLU A 23 46.36 25.65 -7.01
C GLU A 23 46.73 24.22 -6.59
N ALA A 24 45.85 23.28 -6.90
CA ALA A 24 46.21 21.90 -7.15
C ALA A 24 45.53 21.51 -8.46
N GLU A 25 46.33 21.33 -9.52
CA GLU A 25 45.86 20.85 -10.81
C GLU A 25 45.31 19.42 -10.64
N VAL A 26 44.02 19.32 -10.32
CA VAL A 26 43.22 18.17 -10.66
C VAL A 26 43.08 18.24 -12.18
N LYS A 27 43.68 17.30 -12.90
CA LYS A 27 43.32 17.05 -14.30
C LYS A 27 41.85 16.64 -14.31
N GLU A 28 40.97 17.63 -14.38
CA GLU A 28 39.57 17.43 -14.66
C GLU A 28 39.46 16.92 -16.10
N ASN A 29 39.02 15.68 -16.24
CA ASN A 29 38.56 15.19 -17.53
C ASN A 29 37.37 16.06 -17.96
N PRO A 30 37.28 16.46 -19.24
CA PRO A 30 36.28 17.41 -19.73
C PRO A 30 34.83 16.91 -19.61
N ASP A 31 34.61 15.65 -19.21
CA ASP A 31 33.31 15.00 -19.11
C ASP A 31 32.77 14.86 -17.67
N GLY A 32 33.52 15.26 -16.63
CA GLY A 32 33.06 15.17 -15.23
C GLY A 32 32.74 13.76 -14.72
N LYS A 33 33.03 12.72 -15.52
CA LYS A 33 32.81 11.31 -15.16
C LYS A 33 33.99 10.80 -14.36
N GLU A 34 33.70 10.23 -13.20
CA GLU A 34 34.68 9.56 -12.36
C GLU A 34 35.35 8.42 -13.15
N THR A 35 36.66 8.28 -12.98
CA THR A 35 37.48 7.23 -13.61
C THR A 35 37.95 6.22 -12.56
N ALA A 36 38.23 4.98 -12.96
CA ALA A 36 38.73 3.94 -12.06
C ALA A 36 39.97 4.41 -11.25
N GLU A 37 40.88 5.12 -11.92
CA GLU A 37 42.07 5.72 -11.31
C GLU A 37 41.74 6.80 -10.27
N SER A 38 40.71 7.63 -10.52
CA SER A 38 40.27 8.66 -9.57
C SER A 38 39.65 8.08 -8.29
N LYS A 39 39.16 6.84 -8.35
CA LYS A 39 38.53 6.14 -7.23
C LYS A 39 39.46 5.13 -6.55
N GLY A 40 40.70 5.01 -7.03
CA GLY A 40 41.71 4.08 -6.50
C GLY A 40 41.35 2.61 -6.70
N MET A 41 40.48 2.30 -7.66
CA MET A 41 40.02 0.94 -7.97
C MET A 41 40.64 0.43 -9.27
N THR A 42 40.77 -0.89 -9.41
CA THR A 42 41.08 -1.48 -10.72
C THR A 42 39.92 -1.23 -11.68
N ARG A 43 40.20 -1.26 -12.99
CA ARG A 43 39.19 -0.98 -14.01
C ARG A 43 37.98 -1.92 -13.91
N GLU A 44 38.22 -3.19 -13.61
CA GLU A 44 37.17 -4.21 -13.47
C GLU A 44 36.28 -3.94 -12.24
N GLU A 45 36.89 -3.64 -11.09
CA GLU A 45 36.16 -3.27 -9.85
C GLU A 45 35.34 -1.99 -10.03
N PHE A 46 35.84 -1.03 -10.80
CA PHE A 46 35.12 0.22 -11.08
C PHE A 46 33.88 -0.01 -11.97
N GLU A 47 33.97 -0.89 -12.96
CA GLU A 47 32.85 -1.26 -13.83
C GLU A 47 31.78 -2.06 -13.05
N GLU A 48 32.18 -2.94 -12.14
CA GLU A 48 31.24 -3.64 -11.24
C GLU A 48 30.57 -2.69 -10.25
N TYR A 49 31.33 -1.77 -9.66
CA TYR A 49 30.79 -0.75 -8.77
C TYR A 49 29.75 0.14 -9.49
N GLN A 50 30.01 0.53 -10.74
CA GLN A 50 29.03 1.26 -11.54
C GLN A 50 27.76 0.44 -11.80
N ARG A 51 27.91 -0.86 -12.09
CA ARG A 51 26.76 -1.77 -12.25
C ARG A 51 25.93 -1.86 -10.97
N GLN A 52 26.58 -2.07 -9.83
CA GLN A 52 25.90 -2.12 -8.52
C GLN A 52 25.12 -0.83 -8.22
N LEU A 53 25.69 0.34 -8.50
CA LEU A 53 24.98 1.61 -8.32
C LEU A 53 23.73 1.73 -9.20
N VAL A 54 23.80 1.22 -10.43
CA VAL A 54 22.66 1.23 -11.36
C VAL A 54 21.60 0.24 -10.90
N GLU A 55 21.99 -0.98 -10.51
CA GLU A 55 21.09 -2.01 -9.99
C GLU A 55 20.37 -1.53 -8.72
N GLU A 56 21.10 -1.03 -7.72
CA GLU A 56 20.52 -0.48 -6.49
C GLU A 56 19.57 0.69 -6.78
N LYS A 57 19.91 1.54 -7.78
CA LYS A 57 19.02 2.61 -8.21
C LYS A 57 17.72 2.05 -8.81
N ILE A 58 17.81 1.03 -9.67
CA ILE A 58 16.64 0.40 -10.29
C ILE A 58 15.75 -0.23 -9.22
N GLU A 59 16.33 -0.98 -8.28
CA GLU A 59 15.59 -1.62 -7.19
C GLU A 59 14.89 -0.59 -6.31
N ARG A 60 15.59 0.49 -5.94
CA ARG A 60 14.98 1.60 -5.19
C ARG A 60 13.85 2.25 -5.96
N ASP A 61 14.07 2.59 -7.22
CA ASP A 61 13.06 3.24 -8.05
C ASP A 61 11.81 2.34 -8.22
N HIS A 62 12.02 1.02 -8.36
CA HIS A 62 10.94 0.03 -8.40
C HIS A 62 10.17 -0.02 -7.07
N ALA A 63 10.86 -0.10 -5.93
CA ALA A 63 10.21 -0.09 -4.61
C ALA A 63 9.43 1.21 -4.36
N PHE A 64 9.95 2.36 -4.80
CA PHE A 64 9.24 3.63 -4.72
C PHE A 64 8.02 3.69 -5.63
N ALA A 65 8.10 3.11 -6.84
CA ALA A 65 6.98 3.01 -7.76
C ALA A 65 5.88 2.12 -7.17
N HIS A 66 6.24 0.94 -6.65
CA HIS A 66 5.32 0.00 -6.00
C HIS A 66 4.57 0.65 -4.84
N LYS A 67 5.29 1.27 -3.89
CA LYS A 67 4.66 1.99 -2.76
C LYS A 67 3.77 3.16 -3.19
N LYS A 68 4.07 3.81 -4.32
CA LYS A 68 3.21 4.88 -4.86
C LYS A 68 1.92 4.29 -5.42
N ALA A 69 2.01 3.17 -6.12
CA ALA A 69 0.86 2.48 -6.69
C ALA A 69 -0.05 1.89 -5.61
N GLU A 70 0.52 1.26 -4.56
CA GLU A 70 -0.22 0.83 -3.37
C GLU A 70 -1.06 1.98 -2.78
N ARG A 71 -0.43 3.14 -2.55
CA ARG A 71 -1.15 4.32 -2.02
C ARG A 71 -2.20 4.83 -3.00
N ALA A 72 -1.96 4.74 -4.30
CA ALA A 72 -2.94 5.11 -5.32
C ALA A 72 -4.13 4.16 -5.32
N ALA A 73 -3.91 2.85 -5.20
CA ALA A 73 -4.96 1.83 -5.11
C ALA A 73 -5.88 2.08 -3.91
N VAL A 74 -5.30 2.35 -2.73
CA VAL A 74 -6.09 2.72 -1.53
C VAL A 74 -6.93 3.98 -1.78
N ARG A 75 -6.36 5.00 -2.43
CA ARG A 75 -7.09 6.23 -2.77
C ARG A 75 -8.22 5.97 -3.77
N MET A 76 -8.01 5.12 -4.77
CA MET A 76 -9.05 4.73 -5.73
C MET A 76 -10.19 4.01 -5.03
N HIS A 77 -9.89 3.03 -4.18
CA HIS A 77 -10.91 2.29 -3.45
C HIS A 77 -11.77 3.20 -2.56
N MET A 78 -11.15 4.15 -1.87
CA MET A 78 -11.88 5.14 -1.07
C MET A 78 -12.74 6.06 -1.94
N ARG A 79 -12.24 6.48 -3.11
CA ARG A 79 -13.04 7.28 -4.05
C ARG A 79 -14.26 6.51 -4.53
N ASP A 80 -14.11 5.24 -4.88
CA ASP A 80 -15.23 4.39 -5.28
C ASP A 80 -16.24 4.24 -4.14
N LYS A 81 -15.77 3.93 -2.93
CA LYS A 81 -16.61 3.77 -1.73
C LYS A 81 -17.45 5.02 -1.44
N TYR A 82 -16.88 6.21 -1.59
CA TYR A 82 -17.56 7.48 -1.33
C TYR A 82 -18.11 8.17 -2.57
N ARG A 83 -18.09 7.50 -3.74
CA ARG A 83 -18.55 8.04 -5.03
C ARG A 83 -17.90 9.39 -5.40
N LEU A 84 -16.62 9.53 -5.10
CA LEU A 84 -15.82 10.71 -5.44
C LEU A 84 -15.28 10.61 -6.88
N PRO A 85 -14.98 11.74 -7.53
CA PRO A 85 -14.35 11.73 -8.85
C PRO A 85 -12.99 11.02 -8.85
N GLN A 86 -12.76 10.22 -9.89
CA GLN A 86 -11.49 9.54 -10.13
C GLN A 86 -10.35 10.52 -10.44
N SER A 87 -9.13 10.07 -10.19
CA SER A 87 -7.92 10.87 -10.36
C SER A 87 -7.01 10.21 -11.37
N GLU A 88 -6.81 10.85 -12.52
CA GLU A 88 -5.90 10.37 -13.59
C GLU A 88 -4.47 10.15 -13.08
N LYS A 89 -4.05 10.88 -12.04
CA LYS A 89 -2.74 10.70 -11.40
C LYS A 89 -2.63 9.38 -10.66
N ASP A 90 -3.72 8.90 -10.09
CA ASP A 90 -3.77 7.62 -9.37
C ASP A 90 -3.73 6.48 -10.40
N ASP A 91 -4.48 6.60 -11.49
CA ASP A 91 -4.44 5.65 -12.62
C ASP A 91 -3.03 5.53 -13.23
N ALA A 92 -2.37 6.66 -13.46
CA ALA A 92 -0.99 6.67 -13.96
C ALA A 92 -0.02 5.96 -13.00
N GLN A 93 -0.20 6.12 -11.68
CA GLN A 93 0.65 5.45 -10.69
C GLN A 93 0.47 3.93 -10.68
N LEU A 94 -0.76 3.42 -10.90
CA LEU A 94 -0.99 1.98 -11.06
C LEU A 94 -0.37 1.44 -12.36
N GLN A 95 -0.56 2.13 -13.48
CA GLN A 95 -0.05 1.69 -14.79
C GLN A 95 1.48 1.56 -14.80
N MET A 96 2.20 2.41 -14.06
CA MET A 96 3.65 2.35 -13.94
C MET A 96 4.19 1.04 -13.34
N VAL A 97 3.36 0.28 -12.63
CA VAL A 97 3.74 -0.97 -11.95
C VAL A 97 3.02 -2.19 -12.54
N GLY A 98 2.37 -2.03 -13.71
CA GLY A 98 1.66 -3.11 -14.39
C GLY A 98 0.17 -3.22 -14.07
N GLY A 99 -0.40 -2.24 -13.37
CA GLY A 99 -1.85 -2.17 -13.10
C GLY A 99 -2.19 -2.52 -11.66
N GLU A 100 -2.81 -3.68 -11.45
CA GLU A 100 -3.34 -4.11 -10.15
C GLU A 100 -2.22 -4.32 -9.15
N VAL A 101 -2.35 -3.72 -7.98
CA VAL A 101 -1.36 -3.76 -6.89
C VAL A 101 -2.04 -4.34 -5.67
N GLU A 102 -1.37 -5.30 -5.03
CA GLU A 102 -1.84 -5.95 -3.82
C GLU A 102 -1.95 -4.95 -2.66
N LEU A 103 -2.82 -5.25 -1.69
CA LEU A 103 -2.93 -4.42 -0.49
C LEU A 103 -1.58 -4.42 0.27
N PRO A 104 -1.15 -3.25 0.78
CA PRO A 104 -0.01 -3.17 1.69
C PRO A 104 -0.11 -4.21 2.81
N GLU A 105 1.01 -4.86 3.16
CA GLU A 105 1.08 -5.93 4.16
C GLU A 105 0.40 -5.54 5.49
N ASP A 106 0.62 -4.32 5.97
CA ASP A 106 0.00 -3.81 7.21
C ASP A 106 -1.53 -3.79 7.13
N LEU A 107 -2.08 -3.38 5.98
CA LEU A 107 -3.53 -3.35 5.76
C LEU A 107 -4.08 -4.77 5.59
N ALA A 108 -3.36 -5.63 4.87
CA ALA A 108 -3.74 -7.04 4.72
C ALA A 108 -3.80 -7.76 6.08
N LYS A 109 -2.85 -7.46 6.97
CA LYS A 109 -2.80 -8.02 8.33
C LYS A 109 -3.97 -7.56 9.20
N MET A 110 -4.34 -6.28 9.16
CA MET A 110 -5.51 -5.80 9.90
C MET A 110 -6.81 -6.43 9.42
N VAL A 111 -6.97 -6.66 8.11
CA VAL A 111 -8.16 -7.35 7.57
C VAL A 111 -8.25 -8.79 8.08
N GLN A 112 -7.13 -9.51 8.15
CA GLN A 112 -7.11 -10.89 8.67
C GLN A 112 -7.45 -10.95 10.16
N GLU A 113 -6.95 -10.01 10.96
CA GLU A 113 -7.26 -9.91 12.40
C GLU A 113 -8.75 -9.62 12.63
N ASP A 114 -9.36 -8.72 11.85
CA ASP A 114 -10.80 -8.42 11.93
C ASP A 114 -11.67 -9.65 11.58
N GLU A 115 -11.28 -10.46 10.58
CA GLU A 115 -11.98 -11.70 10.21
C GLU A 115 -11.98 -12.73 11.36
N GLU A 116 -10.85 -12.89 12.07
CA GLU A 116 -10.78 -13.77 13.25
C GLU A 116 -11.66 -13.28 14.41
N GLU A 117 -11.72 -11.96 14.64
CA GLU A 117 -12.59 -11.37 15.66
C GLU A 117 -14.09 -11.47 15.33
N GLU A 118 -14.48 -11.40 14.05
CA GLU A 118 -15.88 -11.60 13.64
C GLU A 118 -16.32 -13.06 13.79
N GLU A 119 -15.47 -14.05 13.49
CA GLU A 119 -15.77 -15.47 13.72
C GLU A 119 -16.02 -15.80 15.21
N GLU A 120 -15.32 -15.12 16.13
CA GLU A 120 -15.59 -15.24 17.57
C GLU A 120 -16.94 -14.61 17.96
N GLN A 121 -17.32 -13.51 17.30
CA GLN A 121 -18.53 -12.73 17.59
C GLN A 121 -19.81 -13.23 16.90
N ASP A 122 -19.74 -14.06 15.85
CA ASP A 122 -20.89 -14.77 15.27
C ASP A 122 -21.67 -15.64 16.28
N SER A 123 -21.10 -15.81 17.47
CA SER A 123 -21.75 -16.24 18.70
C SER A 123 -22.91 -15.34 19.20
N LEU A 124 -23.29 -14.23 18.54
CA LEU A 124 -24.45 -13.41 18.93
C LEU A 124 -25.76 -14.21 19.00
N LEU A 125 -25.94 -15.23 18.15
CA LEU A 125 -27.07 -16.17 18.26
C LEU A 125 -26.98 -17.07 19.51
N SER A 126 -25.78 -17.34 20.00
CA SER A 126 -25.54 -18.12 21.22
C SER A 126 -25.72 -17.32 22.52
N MET A 127 -25.67 -15.98 22.46
CA MET A 127 -25.92 -15.09 23.59
C MET A 127 -27.41 -14.85 23.88
N LEU A 128 -28.30 -15.20 22.94
CA LEU A 128 -29.74 -15.09 23.15
C LEU A 128 -30.21 -16.24 24.05
N PRO A 129 -30.71 -15.97 25.27
CA PRO A 129 -31.32 -17.02 26.08
C PRO A 129 -32.56 -17.53 25.35
N GLU A 130 -32.51 -18.80 24.93
CA GLU A 130 -33.64 -19.59 24.43
C GLU A 130 -34.48 -18.90 23.34
N PHE A 131 -33.88 -18.62 22.18
CA PHE A 131 -34.66 -18.32 20.98
C PHE A 131 -35.35 -19.61 20.49
N ASP A 132 -36.58 -19.82 20.95
CA ASP A 132 -37.39 -20.98 20.57
C ASP A 132 -37.94 -20.83 19.14
N ILE A 133 -37.19 -21.40 18.18
CA ILE A 133 -37.56 -21.47 16.77
C ILE A 133 -38.91 -22.18 16.57
N ASP A 134 -39.24 -23.15 17.42
CA ASP A 134 -40.51 -23.89 17.32
C ASP A 134 -41.69 -23.00 17.73
N ALA A 135 -41.55 -22.19 18.79
CA ALA A 135 -42.55 -21.20 19.17
C ALA A 135 -42.78 -20.16 18.06
N LEU A 136 -41.71 -19.67 17.42
CA LEU A 136 -41.81 -18.74 16.29
C LEU A 136 -42.53 -19.38 15.09
N LYS A 137 -42.21 -20.64 14.78
CA LYS A 137 -42.82 -21.40 13.69
C LYS A 137 -44.32 -21.63 13.92
N VAL A 138 -44.71 -22.01 15.12
CA VAL A 138 -46.13 -22.18 15.49
C VAL A 138 -46.88 -20.86 15.35
N ARG A 139 -46.30 -19.74 15.82
CA ARG A 139 -46.92 -18.42 15.72
C ARG A 139 -47.05 -17.93 14.27
N ALA A 140 -46.04 -18.19 13.44
CA ALA A 140 -46.06 -17.85 12.01
C ALA A 140 -47.09 -18.69 11.23
N GLN A 141 -47.20 -19.98 11.53
CA GLN A 141 -48.21 -20.83 10.91
C GLN A 141 -49.63 -20.43 11.33
N GLY A 142 -49.85 -20.12 12.61
CA GLY A 142 -51.13 -19.63 13.12
C GLY A 142 -51.57 -18.35 12.43
N THR A 143 -50.69 -17.35 12.38
CA THR A 143 -50.98 -16.08 11.70
C THR A 143 -51.21 -16.25 10.20
N TYR A 144 -50.46 -17.12 9.51
CA TYR A 144 -50.72 -17.44 8.11
C TYR A 144 -52.12 -18.02 7.90
N THR A 145 -52.54 -18.97 8.73
CA THR A 145 -53.88 -19.56 8.63
C THR A 145 -54.99 -18.58 8.95
N GLU A 146 -54.79 -17.69 9.94
CA GLU A 146 -55.75 -16.63 10.25
C GLU A 146 -55.90 -15.63 9.12
N VAL A 147 -54.79 -15.13 8.56
CA VAL A 147 -54.80 -14.19 7.44
C VAL A 147 -55.45 -14.84 6.22
N ARG A 148 -55.13 -16.11 5.94
CA ARG A 148 -55.77 -16.86 4.86
C ARG A 148 -57.27 -17.01 5.07
N ARG A 149 -57.71 -17.38 6.27
CA ARG A 149 -59.14 -17.51 6.61
C ARG A 149 -59.88 -16.18 6.46
N VAL A 150 -59.28 -15.08 6.94
CA VAL A 150 -59.83 -13.73 6.80
C VAL A 150 -59.90 -13.30 5.33
N ALA A 151 -58.92 -13.66 4.52
CA ALA A 151 -58.92 -13.39 3.09
C ALA A 151 -60.00 -14.20 2.36
N GLU A 152 -60.16 -15.48 2.70
CA GLU A 152 -61.21 -16.35 2.16
C GLU A 152 -62.61 -15.85 2.56
N GLU A 153 -62.84 -15.47 3.82
CA GLU A 153 -64.12 -14.90 4.28
C GLU A 153 -64.47 -13.56 3.61
N LYS A 154 -63.47 -12.70 3.38
CA LYS A 154 -63.69 -11.39 2.74
C LYS A 154 -63.77 -11.44 1.22
N CYS A 155 -63.14 -12.43 0.57
CA CYS A 155 -63.21 -12.60 -0.89
C CYS A 155 -64.42 -13.42 -1.36
N VAL A 156 -65.03 -14.26 -0.51
CA VAL A 156 -66.28 -14.99 -0.84
C VAL A 156 -67.52 -14.07 -0.79
N LEU A 157 -67.39 -12.88 -0.21
CA LEU A 157 -68.45 -11.85 -0.16
C LEU A 157 -68.40 -10.82 -1.32
N MET A 158 -67.55 -11.03 -2.34
CA MET A 158 -67.56 -10.28 -3.61
C MET A 158 -68.02 -11.17 -4.76
#